data_AF-A0A7Y5LZY2-F1
#
_entry.id   AF-A0A7Y5LZY2-F1
#
_cell.length_a   1.000
_cell.length_b   1.000
_cell.length_c   1.000
_cell.angle_alpha   90.00
_cell.angle_beta   90.00
_cell.angle_gamma   90.00
#
_symmetry.space_group_name_H-M   'P 1'
#
loop_
_entity.id
_entity.type
_entity.pdbx_description
1 polymer ?
#
loop_
_entity_poly.entity_id
_entity_poly.type
_entity_poly.pdbx_seq_one_letter_code
_entity_poly.pdbx_strand_id
1 'polypeptide(L)'
;AELRARADAGDAAAKAEIPAAERRQLGILVEEFRYRVAKHPTDLAMRHSLAGYLERSGDLDGAIAEYQNSIKDPRRRPEALGGLGRCFLAKGLLDLAASQLEKAIEEAGAAAGDRSKSLLYDLATVKEKQGDVAKARECLARIYEVDISYQDVARRLEGLRKA
;
A
#
# COMPACT_ATOMS: atom_id res chain seq x y z
N ALA A 1 -0.81 -9.78 24.02
CA ALA A 1 -2.18 -9.63 24.58
C ALA A 1 -2.20 -8.58 25.69
N GLU A 2 -1.31 -8.67 26.66
CA GLU A 2 -1.25 -7.77 27.84
C GLU A 2 -0.96 -6.29 27.51
N LEU A 3 0.00 -6.00 26.63
CA LEU A 3 0.31 -4.62 26.19
C LEU A 3 -0.87 -3.90 25.52
N ARG A 4 -1.64 -4.62 24.69
CA ARG A 4 -2.85 -4.06 24.03
C ARG A 4 -3.95 -3.77 25.05
N ALA A 5 -4.21 -4.71 25.96
CA ALA A 5 -5.19 -4.50 27.03
C ALA A 5 -4.85 -3.29 27.93
N ARG A 6 -3.56 -3.08 28.25
CA ARG A 6 -3.10 -1.90 29.00
C ARG A 6 -3.28 -0.61 28.20
N ALA A 7 -2.94 -0.62 26.91
CA ALA A 7 -3.14 0.54 26.05
C ALA A 7 -4.63 0.89 25.90
N ASP A 8 -5.50 -0.10 25.74
CA ASP A 8 -6.96 0.07 25.68
C ASP A 8 -7.51 0.63 27.00
N ALA A 9 -6.91 0.26 28.13
CA ALA A 9 -7.20 0.81 29.46
C ALA A 9 -6.64 2.23 29.70
N GLY A 10 -6.02 2.86 28.70
CA GLY A 10 -5.59 4.26 28.78
C GLY A 10 -4.13 4.47 29.18
N ASP A 11 -3.33 3.41 29.39
CA ASP A 11 -1.92 3.52 29.75
C ASP A 11 -1.11 4.16 28.60
N ALA A 12 -0.62 5.38 28.85
CA ALA A 12 0.15 6.16 27.87
C ALA A 12 1.50 5.50 27.53
N ALA A 13 2.13 4.82 28.47
CA ALA A 13 3.38 4.09 28.22
C ALA A 13 3.11 2.89 27.33
N ALA A 14 2.05 2.11 27.60
CA ALA A 14 1.65 1.00 26.75
C ALA A 14 1.25 1.47 25.33
N LYS A 15 0.54 2.60 25.22
CA LYS A 15 0.20 3.22 23.91
C LYS A 15 1.43 3.63 23.11
N ALA A 16 2.49 4.13 23.77
CA ALA A 16 3.75 4.48 23.11
C ALA A 16 4.63 3.25 22.81
N GLU A 17 4.52 2.19 23.62
CA GLU A 17 5.32 0.99 23.48
C GLU A 17 4.88 0.10 22.31
N ILE A 18 3.57 0.04 22.01
CA ILE A 18 3.03 -0.72 20.87
C ILE A 18 3.70 -0.32 19.54
N PRO A 19 3.67 0.95 19.09
CA PRO A 19 4.29 1.33 17.83
C PRO A 19 5.82 1.17 17.86
N ALA A 20 6.46 1.29 19.02
CA ALA A 20 7.90 1.02 19.16
C ALA A 20 8.22 -0.48 18.98
N ALA A 21 7.40 -1.36 19.56
CA ALA A 21 7.53 -2.80 19.40
C ALA A 21 7.25 -3.25 17.97
N GLU A 22 6.24 -2.66 17.31
CA GLU A 22 5.92 -2.92 15.90
C GLU A 22 7.07 -2.50 14.98
N ARG A 23 7.68 -1.32 15.22
CA ARG A 23 8.88 -0.89 14.49
C ARG A 23 10.07 -1.84 14.69
N ARG A 24 10.31 -2.29 15.93
CA ARG A 24 11.37 -3.28 16.21
C ARG A 24 11.13 -4.59 15.47
N GLN A 25 9.91 -5.12 15.55
CA GLN A 25 9.54 -6.36 14.87
C GLN A 25 9.69 -6.24 13.34
N LEU A 26 9.30 -5.10 12.79
CA LEU A 26 9.44 -4.82 11.37
C LEU A 26 10.91 -4.77 10.94
N GLY A 27 11.78 -4.15 11.76
CA GLY A 27 13.23 -4.16 11.51
C GLY A 27 13.82 -5.57 11.48
N ILE A 28 13.41 -6.45 12.40
CA ILE A 28 13.82 -7.86 12.42
C ILE A 28 13.39 -8.57 11.12
N LEU A 29 12.14 -8.37 10.70
CA LEU A 29 11.61 -8.97 9.46
C LEU A 29 12.35 -8.47 8.21
N VAL A 30 12.69 -7.18 8.15
CA VAL A 30 13.48 -6.62 7.05
C VAL A 30 14.84 -7.31 6.97
N GLU A 31 15.57 -7.43 8.08
CA GLU A 31 16.89 -8.07 8.09
C GLU A 31 16.82 -9.56 7.76
N GLU A 32 15.83 -10.28 8.28
CA GLU A 32 15.60 -11.69 7.95
C GLU A 32 15.33 -11.87 6.45
N PHE A 33 14.46 -11.05 5.86
CA PHE A 33 14.13 -11.15 4.44
C PHE A 33 15.28 -10.67 3.53
N ARG A 34 16.07 -9.68 3.95
CA ARG A 34 17.32 -9.30 3.26
C ARG A 34 18.27 -10.49 3.19
N TYR A 35 18.49 -11.19 4.30
CA TYR A 35 19.32 -12.40 4.32
C TYR A 35 18.78 -13.49 3.39
N ARG A 36 17.48 -13.76 3.43
CA ARG A 36 16.84 -14.76 2.56
C ARG A 36 16.96 -14.43 1.08
N VAL A 37 16.71 -13.18 0.70
CA VAL A 37 16.87 -12.71 -0.70
C VAL A 37 18.34 -12.81 -1.13
N ALA A 38 19.30 -12.49 -0.27
CA ALA A 38 20.72 -12.65 -0.57
C ALA A 38 21.11 -14.12 -0.81
N LYS A 39 20.52 -15.07 -0.07
CA LYS A 39 20.74 -16.51 -0.26
C LYS A 39 20.00 -17.08 -1.47
N HIS A 40 18.85 -16.51 -1.84
CA HIS A 40 17.99 -16.98 -2.92
C HIS A 40 17.63 -15.82 -3.87
N PRO A 41 18.60 -15.27 -4.61
CA PRO A 41 18.39 -14.03 -5.37
C PRO A 41 17.39 -14.15 -6.53
N THR A 42 17.06 -15.36 -6.96
CA THR A 42 16.09 -15.64 -8.02
C THR A 42 14.67 -15.86 -7.50
N ASP A 43 14.46 -15.89 -6.17
CA ASP A 43 13.13 -16.03 -5.59
C ASP A 43 12.40 -14.68 -5.60
N LEU A 44 11.61 -14.48 -6.64
CA LEU A 44 10.85 -13.25 -6.86
C LEU A 44 9.73 -13.04 -5.82
N ALA A 45 9.21 -14.12 -5.23
CA ALA A 45 8.19 -14.04 -4.20
C ALA A 45 8.78 -13.56 -2.86
N MET A 46 10.00 -14.00 -2.53
CA MET A 46 10.74 -13.46 -1.39
C MET A 46 11.07 -11.98 -1.59
N ARG A 47 11.49 -11.57 -2.79
CA ARG A 47 11.72 -10.15 -3.11
C ARG A 47 10.46 -9.30 -2.94
N HIS A 48 9.31 -9.76 -3.42
CA HIS A 48 8.03 -9.08 -3.20
C HIS A 48 7.73 -8.91 -1.71
N SER A 49 7.99 -9.95 -0.91
CA SER A 49 7.75 -9.92 0.53
C SER A 49 8.68 -8.93 1.24
N LEU A 50 9.97 -8.93 0.88
CA LEU A 50 10.94 -7.94 1.35
C LEU A 50 10.50 -6.51 1.00
N ALA A 51 10.06 -6.28 -0.24
CA ALA A 51 9.56 -4.98 -0.68
C ALA A 51 8.42 -4.45 0.20
N GLY A 52 7.46 -5.31 0.55
CA GLY A 52 6.35 -4.93 1.44
C GLY A 52 6.79 -4.62 2.88
N TYR A 53 7.82 -5.28 3.40
CA TYR A 53 8.39 -4.92 4.71
C TYR A 53 9.16 -3.59 4.65
N LEU A 54 9.93 -3.38 3.58
CA LEU A 54 10.63 -2.12 3.34
C LEU A 54 9.64 -0.95 3.21
N GLU A 55 8.56 -1.12 2.44
CA GLU A 55 7.48 -0.14 2.30
C GLU A 55 6.93 0.26 3.67
N ARG A 56 6.52 -0.73 4.48
CA ARG A 56 5.97 -0.50 5.83
C ARG A 56 6.97 0.14 6.79
N SER A 57 8.27 -0.07 6.57
CA SER A 57 9.34 0.50 7.41
C SER A 57 9.71 1.92 6.99
N GLY A 58 9.22 2.39 5.84
CA GLY A 58 9.52 3.70 5.28
C GLY A 58 10.81 3.75 4.44
N ASP A 59 11.52 2.62 4.26
CA ASP A 59 12.61 2.51 3.30
C ASP A 59 12.03 2.38 1.88
N LEU A 60 11.50 3.49 1.37
CA LEU A 60 10.78 3.53 0.10
C LEU A 60 11.69 3.23 -1.09
N ASP A 61 12.96 3.63 -1.04
CA ASP A 61 13.92 3.36 -2.10
C ASP A 61 14.29 1.88 -2.16
N GLY A 62 14.53 1.25 -1.01
CA GLY A 62 14.70 -0.21 -0.93
C GLY A 62 13.45 -0.95 -1.40
N ALA A 63 12.27 -0.51 -0.99
CA ALA A 63 11.00 -1.11 -1.40
C ALA A 63 10.80 -1.05 -2.92
N ILE A 64 11.05 0.12 -3.54
CA ILE A 64 10.97 0.31 -4.99
C ILE A 64 11.90 -0.66 -5.72
N ALA A 65 13.15 -0.79 -5.28
CA ALA A 65 14.12 -1.68 -5.92
C ALA A 65 13.66 -3.16 -5.89
N GLU A 66 13.13 -3.61 -4.76
CA GLU A 66 12.66 -5.00 -4.63
C GLU A 66 11.32 -5.24 -5.33
N TYR A 67 10.41 -4.26 -5.36
CA TYR A 67 9.21 -4.34 -6.18
C TYR A 67 9.52 -4.38 -7.67
N GLN A 68 10.46 -3.55 -8.16
CA GLN A 68 10.91 -3.58 -9.56
C GLN A 68 11.55 -4.92 -9.95
N ASN A 69 12.18 -5.62 -9.01
CA ASN A 69 12.69 -6.95 -9.28
C ASN A 69 11.57 -8.01 -9.25
N SER A 70 10.66 -7.93 -8.29
CA SER A 70 9.58 -8.91 -8.13
C SER A 70 8.50 -8.84 -9.20
N ILE A 71 8.34 -7.70 -9.91
CA ILE A 71 7.40 -7.52 -11.03
C ILE A 71 7.59 -8.52 -12.19
N LYS A 72 8.74 -9.20 -12.21
CA LYS A 72 9.06 -10.28 -13.17
C LYS A 72 8.27 -11.57 -12.90
N ASP A 73 7.68 -11.72 -11.72
CA ASP A 73 6.77 -12.84 -11.41
C ASP A 73 5.35 -12.50 -11.86
N PRO A 74 4.82 -13.14 -12.93
CA PRO A 74 3.49 -12.81 -13.45
C PRO A 74 2.39 -12.99 -12.41
N ARG A 75 2.57 -13.89 -11.43
CA ARG A 75 1.57 -14.18 -10.39
C ARG A 75 1.46 -13.08 -9.34
N ARG A 76 2.45 -12.20 -9.24
CA ARG A 76 2.53 -11.11 -8.25
C ARG A 76 2.67 -9.74 -8.88
N ARG A 77 2.61 -9.70 -10.21
CA ARG A 77 2.87 -8.51 -10.99
C ARG A 77 1.90 -7.36 -10.67
N PRO A 78 0.56 -7.59 -10.57
CA PRO A 78 -0.37 -6.55 -10.15
C PRO A 78 -0.09 -6.02 -8.74
N GLU A 79 0.26 -6.90 -7.79
CA GLU A 79 0.58 -6.52 -6.42
C GLU A 79 1.88 -5.71 -6.33
N ALA A 80 2.91 -6.11 -7.09
CA ALA A 80 4.17 -5.39 -7.17
C ALA A 80 3.97 -3.99 -7.79
N LEU A 81 3.17 -3.89 -8.85
CA LEU A 81 2.78 -2.60 -9.45
C LEU A 81 2.04 -1.71 -8.44
N GLY A 82 1.10 -2.27 -7.69
CA GLY A 82 0.41 -1.56 -6.60
C GLY A 82 1.37 -1.06 -5.51
N GLY A 83 2.34 -1.88 -5.13
CA GLY A 83 3.41 -1.51 -4.19
C GLY A 83 4.28 -0.36 -4.69
N LEU A 84 4.69 -0.38 -5.96
CA LEU A 84 5.40 0.73 -6.59
C LEU A 84 4.56 2.01 -6.58
N GLY A 85 3.27 1.89 -6.91
CA GLY A 85 2.31 2.98 -6.85
C GLY A 85 2.28 3.67 -5.49
N ARG A 86 2.13 2.90 -4.41
CA ARG A 86 2.15 3.41 -3.03
C ARG A 86 3.49 4.03 -2.64
N CYS A 87 4.60 3.40 -3.01
CA CYS A 87 5.93 3.96 -2.73
C CYS A 87 6.14 5.31 -3.43
N PHE A 88 5.76 5.43 -4.71
CA PHE A 88 5.85 6.69 -5.44
C PHE A 88 4.91 7.76 -4.89
N LEU A 89 3.68 7.38 -4.49
CA LEU A 89 2.75 8.28 -3.81
C LEU A 89 3.34 8.82 -2.51
N ALA A 90 3.93 7.96 -1.68
CA ALA A 90 4.59 8.37 -0.43
C ALA A 90 5.79 9.30 -0.66
N LYS A 91 6.49 9.15 -1.81
CA LYS A 91 7.55 10.08 -2.25
C LYS A 91 7.02 11.35 -2.94
N GLY A 92 5.72 11.50 -3.14
CA GLY A 92 5.11 12.62 -3.85
C GLY A 92 5.32 12.60 -5.38
N LEU A 93 5.78 11.48 -5.94
CA LEU A 93 6.00 11.29 -7.37
C LEU A 93 4.70 10.86 -8.05
N LEU A 94 3.75 11.79 -8.12
CA LEU A 94 2.33 11.51 -8.42
C LEU A 94 2.12 10.88 -9.81
N ASP A 95 2.83 11.34 -10.84
CA ASP A 95 2.67 10.80 -12.20
C ASP A 95 3.13 9.35 -12.31
N LEU A 96 4.25 9.02 -11.63
CA LEU A 96 4.73 7.64 -11.54
C LEU A 96 3.76 6.79 -10.73
N ALA A 97 3.26 7.30 -9.60
CA ALA A 97 2.28 6.60 -8.77
C ALA A 97 1.03 6.25 -9.57
N ALA A 98 0.44 7.22 -10.28
CA ALA A 98 -0.73 7.02 -11.12
C ALA A 98 -0.47 5.95 -12.19
N SER A 99 0.65 6.05 -12.92
CA SER A 99 0.98 5.10 -13.98
C SER A 99 1.11 3.67 -13.48
N GLN A 100 1.74 3.44 -12.32
CA GLN A 100 1.87 2.09 -11.76
C GLN A 100 0.54 1.54 -11.24
N LEU A 101 -0.29 2.37 -10.59
CA LEU A 101 -1.59 1.96 -10.08
C LEU A 101 -2.59 1.66 -11.21
N GLU A 102 -2.60 2.46 -12.27
CA GLU A 102 -3.44 2.22 -13.46
C GLU A 102 -3.07 0.87 -14.10
N LYS A 103 -1.77 0.57 -14.27
CA LYS A 103 -1.31 -0.74 -14.74
C LYS A 103 -1.67 -1.88 -13.78
N ALA A 104 -1.56 -1.67 -12.47
CA ALA A 104 -1.94 -2.66 -11.48
C ALA A 104 -3.42 -3.04 -11.60
N ILE A 105 -4.29 -2.05 -11.79
CA ILE A 105 -5.75 -2.24 -11.95
C ILE A 105 -6.05 -2.98 -13.26
N GLU A 106 -5.40 -2.58 -14.36
CA GLU A 106 -5.54 -3.24 -15.66
C GLU A 106 -5.14 -4.73 -15.59
N GLU A 107 -3.98 -5.02 -15.02
CA GLU A 107 -3.44 -6.38 -14.94
C GLU A 107 -4.14 -7.26 -13.90
N ALA A 108 -4.71 -6.68 -12.83
CA ALA A 108 -5.49 -7.44 -11.84
C ALA A 108 -6.82 -7.96 -12.42
N GLY A 109 -7.35 -7.31 -13.46
CA GLY A 109 -8.57 -7.70 -14.16
C GLY A 109 -9.85 -7.62 -13.32
N ALA A 110 -10.99 -8.00 -13.92
CA ALA A 110 -12.31 -7.92 -13.31
C ALA A 110 -12.50 -8.85 -12.07
N ALA A 111 -11.64 -9.87 -11.91
CA ALA A 111 -11.70 -10.83 -10.81
C ALA A 111 -11.00 -10.33 -9.52
N ALA A 112 -10.46 -9.11 -9.52
CA ALA A 112 -9.65 -8.59 -8.43
C ALA A 112 -10.40 -8.39 -7.09
N GLY A 113 -11.74 -8.35 -7.09
CA GLY A 113 -12.55 -8.26 -5.88
C GLY A 113 -12.07 -7.14 -4.94
N ASP A 114 -11.79 -7.48 -3.67
CA ASP A 114 -11.29 -6.54 -2.66
C ASP A 114 -9.97 -5.86 -3.01
N ARG A 115 -9.07 -6.51 -3.77
CA ARG A 115 -7.79 -5.90 -4.21
C ARG A 115 -8.01 -4.74 -5.18
N SER A 116 -9.12 -4.77 -5.93
CA SER A 116 -9.52 -3.65 -6.80
C SER A 116 -9.79 -2.39 -5.98
N LYS A 117 -10.40 -2.54 -4.78
CA LYS A 117 -10.76 -1.40 -3.93
C LYS A 117 -9.54 -0.65 -3.41
N SER A 118 -8.52 -1.36 -2.91
CA SER A 118 -7.31 -0.71 -2.40
C SER A 118 -6.54 0.03 -3.50
N LEU A 119 -6.42 -0.58 -4.69
CA LEU A 119 -5.76 0.08 -5.83
C LEU A 119 -6.52 1.31 -6.31
N LEU A 120 -7.85 1.24 -6.38
CA LEU A 120 -8.71 2.39 -6.71
C LEU A 120 -8.62 3.49 -5.64
N TYR A 121 -8.47 3.12 -4.37
CA TYR A 121 -8.34 4.08 -3.27
C TYR A 121 -7.01 4.82 -3.34
N ASP A 122 -5.91 4.08 -3.58
CA ASP A 122 -4.59 4.66 -3.78
C ASP A 122 -4.60 5.59 -5.01
N LEU A 123 -5.21 5.15 -6.12
CA LEU A 123 -5.31 5.95 -7.34
C LEU A 123 -6.14 7.22 -7.12
N ALA A 124 -7.28 7.12 -6.44
CA ALA A 124 -8.09 8.28 -6.07
C ALA A 124 -7.26 9.31 -5.28
N THR A 125 -6.45 8.84 -4.34
CA THR A 125 -5.57 9.68 -3.52
C THR A 125 -4.50 10.37 -4.37
N VAL A 126 -3.92 9.66 -5.34
CA VAL A 126 -3.00 10.27 -6.31
C VAL A 126 -3.71 11.35 -7.14
N LYS A 127 -4.92 11.05 -7.68
CA LYS A 127 -5.68 11.98 -8.53
C LYS A 127 -6.12 13.23 -7.78
N GLU A 128 -6.56 13.12 -6.52
CA GLU A 128 -6.84 14.27 -5.66
C GLU A 128 -5.59 15.16 -5.48
N LYS A 129 -4.42 14.56 -5.22
CA LYS A 129 -3.16 15.31 -5.08
C LYS A 129 -2.69 15.95 -6.40
N GLN A 130 -3.07 15.38 -7.54
CA GLN A 130 -2.85 15.96 -8.87
C GLN A 130 -3.88 17.05 -9.22
N GLY A 131 -4.95 17.21 -8.44
CA GLY A 131 -6.07 18.11 -8.75
C GLY A 131 -7.07 17.55 -9.76
N ASP A 132 -6.94 16.30 -10.19
CA ASP A 132 -7.88 15.63 -11.09
C ASP A 132 -9.08 15.08 -10.29
N VAL A 133 -9.94 16.01 -9.86
CA VAL A 133 -11.14 15.73 -9.06
C VAL A 133 -12.09 14.77 -9.78
N ALA A 134 -12.19 14.86 -11.10
CA ALA A 134 -13.06 14.01 -11.90
C ALA A 134 -12.65 12.54 -11.79
N LYS A 135 -11.38 12.22 -12.03
CA LYS A 135 -10.89 10.84 -11.91
C LYS A 135 -10.86 10.33 -10.49
N ALA A 136 -10.55 11.20 -9.51
CA ALA A 136 -10.63 10.83 -8.11
C ALA A 136 -12.04 10.36 -7.73
N ARG A 137 -13.05 11.14 -8.12
CA ARG A 137 -14.46 10.81 -7.87
C ARG A 137 -14.89 9.52 -8.58
N GLU A 138 -14.45 9.29 -9.81
CA GLU A 138 -14.73 8.04 -10.53
C GLU A 138 -14.18 6.82 -9.76
N CYS A 139 -12.92 6.88 -9.34
CA CYS A 139 -12.27 5.80 -8.59
C CYS A 139 -13.01 5.51 -7.28
N LEU A 140 -13.34 6.55 -6.51
CA LEU A 140 -14.07 6.42 -5.25
C LEU A 140 -15.49 5.90 -5.45
N ALA A 141 -16.19 6.34 -6.51
CA ALA A 141 -17.53 5.87 -6.82
C ALA A 141 -17.56 4.36 -7.08
N ARG A 142 -16.60 3.86 -7.86
CA ARG A 142 -16.45 2.42 -8.11
C ARG A 142 -16.24 1.60 -6.84
N ILE A 143 -15.52 2.15 -5.85
CA ILE A 143 -15.37 1.50 -4.54
C ILE A 143 -16.71 1.52 -3.79
N TYR A 144 -17.36 2.68 -3.73
CA TYR A 144 -18.61 2.88 -3.02
C TYR A 144 -19.76 2.01 -3.54
N GLU A 145 -19.83 1.78 -4.86
CA GLU A 145 -20.81 0.90 -5.52
C GLU A 145 -20.77 -0.53 -5.00
N VAL A 146 -19.58 -1.02 -4.63
CA VAL A 146 -19.39 -2.40 -4.16
C VAL A 146 -19.24 -2.49 -2.64
N ASP A 147 -18.76 -1.44 -1.98
CA ASP A 147 -18.52 -1.38 -0.54
C ASP A 147 -18.61 0.07 -0.02
N ILE A 148 -19.81 0.42 0.46
CA ILE A 148 -20.12 1.70 1.09
C ILE A 148 -19.28 1.98 2.35
N SER A 149 -18.79 0.93 3.02
CA SER A 149 -18.08 1.03 4.30
C SER A 149 -16.56 1.10 4.17
N TYR A 150 -16.05 1.08 2.93
CA TYR A 150 -14.61 1.05 2.69
C TYR A 150 -13.94 2.35 3.13
N GLN A 151 -13.19 2.28 4.24
CA GLN A 151 -12.41 3.38 4.80
C GLN A 151 -13.25 4.68 4.91
N ASP A 152 -12.79 5.78 4.33
CA ASP A 152 -13.45 7.09 4.34
C ASP A 152 -13.99 7.50 2.96
N VAL A 153 -14.22 6.53 2.06
CA VAL A 153 -14.66 6.77 0.67
C VAL A 153 -15.94 7.59 0.60
N ALA A 154 -16.94 7.27 1.41
CA ALA A 154 -18.21 7.99 1.47
C ALA A 154 -18.00 9.49 1.77
N ARG A 155 -17.20 9.79 2.80
CA ARG A 155 -16.85 11.15 3.21
C ARG A 155 -16.08 11.90 2.12
N ARG A 156 -15.12 11.24 1.47
CA ARG A 156 -14.34 11.83 0.38
C ARG A 156 -15.22 12.17 -0.82
N LEU A 157 -16.11 11.26 -1.23
CA LEU A 157 -17.08 11.52 -2.32
C LEU A 157 -17.99 12.72 -2.03
N GLU A 158 -18.47 12.87 -0.80
CA GLU A 158 -19.26 14.03 -0.41
C GLU A 158 -18.47 15.34 -0.47
N GLY A 159 -17.19 15.31 -0.07
CA GLY A 159 -16.28 16.45 -0.17
C GLY A 159 -16.07 16.88 -1.62
N LEU A 160 -15.78 15.93 -2.52
CA LEU A 160 -15.55 16.19 -3.94
C LEU A 160 -16.81 16.61 -4.72
N ARG A 161 -18.01 16.40 -4.18
CA ARG A 161 -19.26 16.93 -4.77
C ARG A 161 -19.48 18.42 -4.49
N LYS A 162 -18.84 18.95 -3.45
CA LYS A 162 -19.02 20.33 -2.97
C LYS A 162 -17.91 21.28 -3.42
N ALA A 163 -16.81 20.74 -3.93
CA ALA A 163 -15.67 21.48 -4.51
C ALA A 163 -15.94 21.81 -5.98
#